data_AF-A0A6B3GL15-F1
#
_entry.id   AF-A0A6B3GL15-F1
#
_cell.length_a   1.000
_cell.length_b   1.000
_cell.length_c   1.000
_cell.angle_alpha   90.00
_cell.angle_beta   90.00
_cell.angle_gamma   90.00
#
_symmetry.space_group_name_H-M   'P 1'
#
loop_
_entity.id
_entity.type
_entity.pdbx_description
1 polymer ?
#
loop_
_entity_poly.entity_id
_entity_poly.type
_entity_poly.pdbx_seq_one_letter_code
_entity_poly.pdbx_strand_id
1 'polypeptide(L)'
;PVVRLRDQWVVVDPALVRKARKRELGLLDPVDALAVALTGSAEVDGERVDAVPAGALAALRTRLLADDTTIAPPPGLDATLRDYQLRGLAWLDRMTSLGLGGCLADDMGLGKT
;
A
#
# COMPACT_ATOMS: atom_id res chain seq x y z
N PRO A 1 -27.95 20.49 -7.64
CA PRO A 1 -28.14 21.18 -6.34
C PRO A 1 -27.08 22.28 -6.18
N VAL A 2 -27.42 23.44 -5.64
CA VAL A 2 -26.44 24.53 -5.46
C VAL A 2 -25.72 24.33 -4.13
N VAL A 3 -24.38 24.37 -4.14
CA VAL A 3 -23.55 24.18 -2.94
C VAL A 3 -22.56 25.33 -2.83
N ARG A 4 -22.36 25.87 -1.61
CA ARG A 4 -21.41 26.97 -1.36
C ARG A 4 -20.03 26.39 -1.10
N LEU A 5 -19.07 26.69 -1.99
CA LEU A 5 -17.67 26.29 -1.90
C LEU A 5 -16.80 27.55 -2.00
N ARG A 6 -15.97 27.81 -0.98
CA ARG A 6 -15.05 28.97 -0.92
C ARG A 6 -15.74 30.31 -1.28
N ASP A 7 -16.88 30.56 -0.64
CA ASP A 7 -17.71 31.76 -0.83
C ASP A 7 -18.34 31.96 -2.22
N GLN A 8 -18.33 30.91 -3.07
CA GLN A 8 -19.03 30.91 -4.35
C GLN A 8 -20.15 29.88 -4.39
N TRP A 9 -21.27 30.23 -5.01
CA TRP A 9 -22.39 29.33 -5.25
C TRP A 9 -22.17 28.60 -6.58
N VAL A 10 -21.91 27.30 -6.50
CA VAL A 10 -21.69 26.46 -7.67
C VAL A 10 -22.88 25.52 -7.84
N VAL A 11 -23.42 25.45 -9.06
CA VAL A 11 -24.41 24.43 -9.43
C VAL A 11 -23.66 23.11 -9.58
N VAL A 12 -23.85 22.20 -8.62
CA VAL A 12 -23.24 20.88 -8.63
C VAL A 12 -24.27 19.87 -9.14
N ASP A 13 -23.84 19.04 -10.08
CA ASP A 13 -24.62 17.92 -10.60
C ASP A 13 -25.13 17.04 -9.42
N PRO A 14 -26.44 16.75 -9.35
CA PRO A 14 -27.00 15.87 -8.32
C PRO A 14 -26.25 14.53 -8.16
N ALA A 15 -25.75 13.95 -9.24
CA ALA A 15 -24.95 12.72 -9.20
C ALA A 15 -23.61 12.93 -8.48
N LEU A 16 -22.96 14.08 -8.70
CA LEU A 16 -21.70 14.44 -8.05
C LEU A 16 -21.91 14.70 -6.54
N VAL A 17 -23.03 15.31 -6.15
CA VAL A 17 -23.40 15.50 -4.73
C VAL A 17 -23.66 14.16 -4.04
N ARG A 18 -24.29 13.20 -4.72
CA ARG A 18 -24.54 11.86 -4.17
C ARG A 18 -23.23 11.08 -3.96
N LYS A 19 -22.31 11.15 -4.92
CA LYS A 19 -20.95 10.58 -4.78
C LYS A 19 -20.17 11.24 -3.64
N ALA A 20 -20.23 12.56 -3.52
CA ALA A 20 -19.55 13.32 -2.46
C ALA A 20 -20.10 13.08 -1.04
N ARG A 21 -21.29 12.47 -0.89
CA ARG A 21 -21.85 12.07 0.41
C ARG A 21 -21.33 10.72 0.90
N LYS A 22 -20.93 9.80 0.01
CA LYS A 22 -20.21 8.57 0.36
C LYS A 22 -18.71 8.88 0.47
N ARG A 23 -18.32 9.70 1.46
CA ARG A 23 -16.91 10.10 1.66
C ARG A 23 -16.03 9.00 2.22
N GLU A 24 -16.66 8.02 2.86
CA GLU A 24 -16.00 6.86 3.44
C GLU A 24 -16.41 5.65 2.61
N LEU A 25 -15.41 4.88 2.18
CA LEU A 25 -15.64 3.49 1.81
C LEU A 25 -16.30 2.85 3.04
N GLY A 26 -17.37 2.06 2.82
CA GLY A 26 -17.97 1.30 3.91
C GLY A 26 -16.96 0.34 4.55
N LEU A 27 -17.41 -0.52 5.46
CA LEU A 27 -16.54 -1.56 6.00
C LEU A 27 -16.04 -2.44 4.85
N LEU A 28 -14.71 -2.45 4.65
CA LEU A 28 -14.01 -3.35 3.74
C LEU A 28 -13.55 -4.58 4.52
N ASP A 29 -13.45 -5.72 3.84
CA ASP A 29 -12.68 -6.84 4.38
C ASP A 29 -11.23 -6.40 4.61
N PRO A 30 -10.53 -6.90 5.65
CA PRO A 30 -9.14 -6.52 5.91
C PRO A 30 -8.20 -6.67 4.70
N VAL A 31 -8.39 -7.69 3.86
CA VAL A 31 -7.55 -7.90 2.66
C VAL A 31 -7.84 -6.84 1.61
N ASP A 32 -9.11 -6.52 1.39
CA ASP A 32 -9.53 -5.48 0.45
C ASP A 32 -9.05 -4.10 0.90
N ALA A 33 -9.16 -3.80 2.20
CA ALA A 33 -8.67 -2.55 2.77
C ALA A 33 -7.15 -2.40 2.58
N LEU A 34 -6.39 -3.48 2.74
CA LEU A 34 -4.95 -3.49 2.48
C LEU A 34 -4.65 -3.32 0.98
N ALA A 35 -5.37 -4.01 0.10
CA ALA A 35 -5.21 -3.88 -1.34
C ALA A 35 -5.48 -2.44 -1.81
N VAL A 36 -6.55 -1.82 -1.31
CA VAL A 36 -6.88 -0.42 -1.58
C VAL A 36 -5.80 0.51 -1.03
N ALA A 37 -5.31 0.26 0.20
CA ALA A 37 -4.25 1.06 0.79
C ALA A 37 -2.95 1.02 -0.04
N LEU A 38 -2.56 -0.16 -0.53
CA LEU A 38 -1.33 -0.36 -1.29
C LEU A 38 -1.44 0.15 -2.74
N THR A 39 -2.59 -0.05 -3.38
CA THR A 39 -2.82 0.38 -4.78
C THR A 39 -3.22 1.85 -4.90
N GLY A 40 -3.73 2.45 -3.82
CA GLY A 40 -4.21 3.83 -3.78
C GLY A 40 -5.55 4.05 -4.49
N SER A 41 -6.27 2.98 -4.84
CA SER A 41 -7.57 3.07 -5.51
C SER A 41 -8.50 1.94 -5.11
N ALA A 42 -9.81 2.19 -5.17
CA ALA A 42 -10.87 1.20 -4.92
C ALA A 42 -11.85 1.14 -6.09
N GLU A 43 -12.55 0.02 -6.24
CA GLU A 43 -13.74 -0.07 -7.10
C GLU A 43 -15.00 0.14 -6.25
N VAL A 44 -15.81 1.12 -6.61
CA VAL A 44 -17.07 1.42 -5.93
C VAL A 44 -18.16 1.54 -6.98
N ASP A 45 -19.18 0.69 -6.87
CA ASP A 45 -20.33 0.69 -7.80
C ASP A 45 -19.88 0.57 -9.29
N GLY A 46 -18.78 -0.14 -9.58
CA GLY A 46 -18.22 -0.35 -10.92
C GLY A 46 -17.34 0.79 -11.44
N GLU A 47 -16.98 1.74 -10.59
CA GLU A 47 -16.12 2.87 -10.93
C GLU A 47 -14.86 2.86 -10.07
N ARG A 48 -13.71 3.10 -10.70
CA ARG A 48 -12.44 3.26 -9.99
C ARG A 48 -12.36 4.64 -9.35
N VAL A 49 -12.12 4.67 -8.05
CA VAL A 49 -11.98 5.89 -7.24
C VAL A 49 -10.63 5.93 -6.55
N ASP A 50 -10.05 7.12 -6.39
CA ASP A 50 -8.84 7.31 -5.61
C ASP A 50 -9.12 7.09 -4.13
N ALA A 51 -8.22 6.38 -3.46
CA ALA A 51 -8.33 6.04 -2.06
C ALA A 51 -7.06 6.42 -1.30
N VAL A 52 -7.25 7.19 -0.22
CA VAL A 52 -6.17 7.58 0.68
C VAL A 52 -6.35 6.82 1.99
N PRO A 53 -5.47 5.86 2.33
CA PRO A 53 -5.57 5.18 3.61
C PRO A 53 -5.31 6.17 4.76
N ALA A 54 -5.93 5.92 5.91
CA ALA A 54 -5.75 6.69 7.14
C ALA A 54 -5.39 5.77 8.31
N GLY A 55 -4.88 6.36 9.39
CA GLY A 55 -4.58 5.66 10.64
C GLY A 55 -3.60 4.49 10.47
N ALA A 56 -3.95 3.33 11.03
CA ALA A 56 -3.09 2.15 11.05
C ALA A 56 -2.74 1.63 9.63
N LEU A 57 -3.69 1.68 8.68
CA LEU A 57 -3.43 1.26 7.30
C LEU A 57 -2.48 2.22 6.59
N ALA A 58 -2.57 3.52 6.86
CA ALA A 58 -1.61 4.49 6.33
C ALA A 58 -0.20 4.21 6.87
N ALA A 59 -0.09 3.99 8.19
CA ALA A 59 1.18 3.67 8.83
C ALA A 59 1.78 2.36 8.31
N LEU A 60 0.95 1.33 8.10
CA LEU A 60 1.38 0.05 7.53
C LEU A 60 1.86 0.23 6.08
N ARG A 61 1.11 0.96 5.25
CA ARG A 61 1.53 1.29 3.87
C ARG A 61 2.88 1.99 3.86
N THR A 62 3.09 3.00 4.71
CA THR A 62 4.37 3.71 4.78
C THR A 62 5.52 2.77 5.12
N ARG A 63 5.33 1.83 6.05
CA ARG A 63 6.36 0.86 6.42
C ARG A 63 6.63 -0.16 5.32
N LEU A 64 5.60 -0.63 4.61
CA LEU A 64 5.71 -1.59 3.51
C LEU A 64 6.39 -1.00 2.27
N LEU A 65 6.13 0.28 1.99
CA LEU A 65 6.66 0.98 0.80
C LEU A 65 7.93 1.77 1.10
N ALA A 66 8.49 1.67 2.31
CA ALA A 66 9.76 2.30 2.62
C ALA A 66 10.86 1.73 1.72
N ASP A 67 11.89 2.52 1.41
CA ASP A 67 13.06 1.98 0.70
C ASP A 67 13.82 1.01 1.61
N ASP A 68 14.23 -0.14 1.08
CA ASP A 68 15.04 -1.09 1.82
C ASP A 68 16.46 -0.52 2.00
N THR A 69 16.82 -0.19 3.24
CA THR A 69 18.21 0.05 3.60
C THR A 69 18.92 -1.29 3.64
N THR A 70 20.09 -1.38 3.00
CA THR A 70 20.88 -2.61 3.03
C THR A 70 21.23 -2.98 4.47
N ILE A 71 20.97 -4.24 4.83
CA ILE A 71 21.38 -4.79 6.12
C ILE A 71 22.63 -5.66 5.95
N ALA A 72 23.46 -5.71 6.99
CA ALA A 72 24.62 -6.57 6.99
C ALA A 72 24.16 -8.05 6.98
N PRO A 73 24.80 -8.91 6.16
CA PRO A 73 24.55 -10.34 6.24
C PRO A 73 24.82 -10.86 7.65
N PRO A 74 24.04 -11.86 8.14
CA PRO A 74 24.27 -12.44 9.45
C PRO A 74 25.66 -13.11 9.49
N PRO A 75 26.36 -13.07 10.63
CA PRO A 75 27.75 -13.54 10.73
C PRO A 75 27.93 -15.04 10.48
N GLY A 76 26.86 -15.83 10.53
CA GLY A 76 26.88 -17.26 10.22
C GLY A 76 26.68 -17.60 8.74
N LEU A 77 26.49 -16.61 7.86
CA LEU A 77 26.32 -16.83 6.43
C LEU A 77 27.66 -16.92 5.72
N ASP A 78 28.06 -18.13 5.31
CA ASP A 78 29.25 -18.36 4.48
C ASP A 78 28.95 -18.11 2.99
N ALA A 79 28.59 -16.87 2.66
CA ALA A 79 28.34 -16.44 1.29
C ALA A 79 28.61 -14.94 1.13
N THR A 80 29.11 -14.56 -0.05
CA THR A 80 29.15 -13.14 -0.46
C THR A 80 27.87 -12.81 -1.22
N LEU A 81 27.02 -11.99 -0.61
CA LEU A 81 25.77 -11.56 -1.23
C LEU A 81 26.01 -10.46 -2.26
N ARG A 82 25.34 -10.57 -3.40
CA ARG A 82 25.26 -9.52 -4.42
C ARG A 82 24.32 -8.41 -3.94
N ASP A 83 24.44 -7.21 -4.51
CA ASP A 83 23.62 -6.04 -4.12
C ASP A 83 22.11 -6.32 -4.14
N TYR A 84 21.62 -7.08 -5.13
CA TYR A 84 20.21 -7.44 -5.18
C TYR A 84 19.79 -8.45 -4.11
N GLN A 85 20.69 -9.35 -3.70
CA GLN A 85 20.45 -10.29 -2.60
C GLN A 85 20.45 -9.57 -1.26
N LEU A 86 21.29 -8.53 -1.09
CA LEU A 86 21.25 -7.64 0.07
C LEU A 86 19.92 -6.89 0.17
N ARG A 87 19.37 -6.44 -0.96
CA ARG A 87 18.02 -5.85 -1.00
C ARG A 87 16.94 -6.87 -0.64
N GLY A 88 17.02 -8.09 -1.19
CA GLY A 88 16.09 -9.17 -0.85
C GLY A 88 16.14 -9.55 0.64
N LEU A 89 17.34 -9.58 1.22
CA LEU A 89 17.54 -9.81 2.66
C LEU A 89 16.93 -8.69 3.52
N ALA A 90 17.17 -7.43 3.16
CA ALA A 90 16.55 -6.28 3.85
C ALA A 90 15.02 -6.29 3.75
N TRP A 91 14.48 -6.66 2.59
CA TRP A 91 13.04 -6.82 2.39
C TRP A 91 12.47 -7.93 3.28
N LEU A 92 13.12 -9.08 3.36
CA LEU A 92 12.70 -10.19 4.23
C LEU A 92 12.73 -9.79 5.71
N ASP A 93 13.77 -9.09 6.16
CA ASP A 93 13.87 -8.56 7.52
C ASP A 93 12.71 -7.60 7.84
N ARG A 94 12.40 -6.67 6.93
CA ARG A 94 11.23 -5.80 7.08
C ARG A 94 9.93 -6.59 7.20
N MET A 95 9.66 -7.51 6.27
CA MET A 95 8.41 -8.28 6.25
C MET A 95 8.23 -9.06 7.56
N THR A 96 9.30 -9.73 8.00
CA THR A 96 9.29 -10.48 9.27
C THR A 96 9.17 -9.57 10.50
N SER A 97 9.80 -8.39 10.52
CA SER A 97 9.65 -7.39 11.59
C SER A 97 8.22 -6.84 11.71
N LEU A 98 7.46 -6.88 10.62
CA LEU A 98 6.04 -6.51 10.57
C LEU A 98 5.12 -7.67 10.99
N GLY A 99 5.67 -8.85 11.28
CA GLY A 99 4.90 -10.07 11.55
C GLY A 99 4.27 -10.68 10.28
N LEU A 100 4.77 -10.30 9.10
CA LEU A 100 4.25 -10.76 7.82
C LEU A 100 5.16 -11.86 7.24
N GLY A 101 4.55 -12.80 6.53
CA GLY A 101 5.27 -13.69 5.64
C GLY A 101 5.65 -13.00 4.34
N GLY A 102 6.57 -13.60 3.58
CA GLY A 102 6.97 -13.14 2.25
C GLY A 102 7.09 -14.31 1.28
N CYS A 103 6.72 -14.07 0.01
CA CYS A 103 6.99 -15.00 -1.09
C CYS A 103 8.10 -14.39 -1.96
N LEU A 104 9.28 -15.02 -1.96
CA LEU A 104 10.40 -14.58 -2.78
C LEU A 104 10.24 -15.11 -4.21
N ALA A 105 9.59 -14.33 -5.05
CA ALA A 105 9.23 -14.69 -6.43
C ALA A 105 10.24 -14.19 -7.47
N ASP A 106 11.52 -14.06 -7.10
CA ASP A 106 12.59 -13.71 -8.03
C ASP A 106 12.78 -14.79 -9.11
N ASP A 107 13.34 -14.43 -10.26
CA ASP A 107 13.65 -15.37 -11.33
C ASP A 107 14.54 -16.55 -10.88
N MET A 108 14.41 -17.68 -11.58
CA MET A 108 15.26 -18.86 -11.37
C MET A 108 16.73 -18.51 -11.64
N GLY A 109 17.65 -19.07 -10.83
CA GLY A 109 19.08 -18.83 -10.96
C GLY A 109 19.62 -17.58 -10.24
N LEU A 110 18.76 -16.79 -9.59
CA LEU A 110 19.18 -15.60 -8.83
C LEU A 110 19.72 -15.90 -7.42
N GLY A 111 19.78 -17.17 -7.01
CA GLY A 111 20.31 -17.56 -5.69
C GLY A 111 19.35 -17.16 -4.56
N LYS A 112 18.11 -17.68 -4.62
CA LYS A 112 17.10 -17.58 -3.56
C LYS A 112 17.37 -18.53 -2.39
N THR A 113 18.18 -19.56 -2.63
CA THR A 113 18.68 -20.53 -1.65
C THR A 113 20.04 -20.06 -1.19
#